data_AF-A0A0B6ZAS3-F1
#
_entry.id   AF-A0A0B6ZAS3-F1
#
_cell.length_a   1.000
_cell.length_b   1.000
_cell.length_c   1.000
_cell.angle_alpha   90.00
_cell.angle_beta   90.00
_cell.angle_gamma   90.00
#
_symmetry.space_group_name_H-M   'P 1'
#
loop_
_entity.id
_entity.type
_entity.pdbx_description
1 polymer ?
#
loop_
_entity_poly.entity_id
_entity_poly.type
_entity_poly.pdbx_seq_one_letter_code
_entity_poly.pdbx_strand_id
1 'polypeptide(L)'
;MMSAVELSQFQKDKLRYYFKFLEPNEVKTIDIHSTDRLMERVYKYTSWTPDSPNAHQCLEVHTLLFEALFEETDKEDGKHKTAVQEDWYTFWSHVLSGCKTMKHFPVWLRLIPKTLFNMIDRNEDAVIEPKELKDFYKEMVRISTSETVLEKWSMKAYAAMTDNGHYPLNLDLFEQIFANFLFGRTPHGPGKYIFGCFKHDISSFQLIQQAPQDDDDDSSDMYANNEKRPRKFNVFFT
;
A
#
# COMPACT_ATOMS: atom_id res chain seq x y z
N MET A 1 -25.87 13.39 1.44
CA MET A 1 -24.94 12.29 1.11
C MET A 1 -23.79 12.86 0.30
N MET A 2 -22.55 12.69 0.75
CA MET A 2 -21.38 12.97 -0.09
C MET A 2 -21.39 11.99 -1.28
N SER A 3 -21.09 12.46 -2.49
CA SER A 3 -21.05 11.59 -3.67
C SER A 3 -19.91 10.59 -3.56
N ALA A 4 -20.18 9.29 -3.69
CA ALA A 4 -19.15 8.25 -3.73
C ALA A 4 -18.09 8.54 -4.81
N VAL A 5 -16.82 8.25 -4.53
CA VAL A 5 -15.78 8.32 -5.56
C VAL A 5 -15.64 6.99 -6.28
N GLU A 6 -15.49 7.01 -7.60
CA GLU A 6 -15.20 5.79 -8.35
C GLU A 6 -13.77 5.28 -8.04
N LEU A 7 -13.71 4.11 -7.43
CA LEU A 7 -12.47 3.40 -7.14
C LEU A 7 -11.88 2.82 -8.44
N SER A 8 -10.60 3.07 -8.70
CA SER A 8 -9.91 2.42 -9.81
C SER A 8 -9.81 0.91 -9.60
N GLN A 9 -9.65 0.16 -10.69
CA GLN A 9 -9.45 -1.29 -10.61
C GLN A 9 -8.29 -1.67 -9.68
N PHE A 10 -7.19 -0.90 -9.75
CA PHE A 10 -6.03 -1.10 -8.90
C PHE A 10 -6.31 -0.80 -7.41
N GLN A 11 -7.14 0.20 -7.10
CA GLN A 11 -7.58 0.45 -5.73
C GLN A 11 -8.43 -0.72 -5.22
N LYS A 12 -9.38 -1.22 -6.02
CA LYS A 12 -10.18 -2.41 -5.67
C LYS A 12 -9.28 -3.63 -5.43
N ASP A 13 -8.27 -3.84 -6.27
CA ASP A 13 -7.32 -4.93 -6.09
C ASP A 13 -6.59 -4.84 -4.75
N LYS A 14 -6.06 -3.67 -4.39
CA LYS A 14 -5.43 -3.43 -3.07
C LYS A 14 -6.39 -3.65 -1.91
N LEU A 15 -7.58 -3.07 -1.99
CA LEU A 15 -8.62 -3.21 -0.96
C LEU A 15 -9.10 -4.65 -0.80
N ARG A 16 -9.06 -5.46 -1.87
CA ARG A 16 -9.34 -6.90 -1.79
C ARG A 16 -8.33 -7.66 -0.93
N TYR A 17 -7.04 -7.35 -1.04
CA TYR A 17 -6.03 -7.97 -0.17
C TYR A 17 -6.26 -7.56 1.28
N TYR A 18 -6.63 -6.30 1.52
CA TYR A 18 -6.97 -5.85 2.87
C TYR A 18 -8.24 -6.52 3.40
N PHE A 19 -9.29 -6.66 2.60
CA PHE A 19 -10.50 -7.42 2.98
C PHE A 19 -10.18 -8.85 3.41
N LYS A 20 -9.30 -9.55 2.69
CA LYS A 20 -8.86 -10.90 3.07
C LYS A 20 -8.04 -10.92 4.35
N PHE A 21 -7.24 -9.88 4.57
CA PHE A 21 -6.49 -9.73 5.81
C PHE A 21 -7.45 -9.60 7.01
N LEU A 22 -8.64 -9.05 6.85
CA LEU A 22 -9.62 -8.87 7.94
C LEU A 22 -10.38 -10.16 8.35
N GLU A 23 -9.87 -11.34 7.99
CA GLU A 23 -10.41 -12.66 8.37
C GLU A 23 -11.93 -12.80 8.09
N PRO A 24 -12.38 -12.65 6.83
CA PRO A 24 -13.76 -12.98 6.47
C PRO A 24 -13.99 -14.48 6.68
N ASN A 25 -15.24 -14.85 6.97
CA ASN A 25 -15.63 -16.24 7.20
C ASN A 25 -15.55 -17.10 5.92
N GLU A 26 -15.95 -18.38 6.02
CA GLU A 26 -15.87 -19.35 4.90
C GLU A 26 -16.66 -18.93 3.66
N VAL A 27 -17.74 -18.16 3.84
CA VAL A 27 -18.55 -17.58 2.75
C VAL A 27 -18.06 -16.19 2.34
N LYS A 28 -16.80 -15.84 2.69
CA LYS A 28 -16.10 -14.59 2.30
C LYS A 28 -16.81 -13.32 2.76
N THR A 29 -17.37 -13.35 3.95
CA THR A 29 -18.11 -12.23 4.55
C THR A 29 -17.42 -11.80 5.85
N ILE A 30 -17.25 -10.50 6.06
CA ILE A 30 -16.87 -9.96 7.37
C ILE A 30 -18.12 -9.98 8.24
N ASP A 31 -18.01 -10.57 9.44
CA ASP A 31 -19.11 -10.71 10.39
C ASP A 31 -18.68 -10.28 11.79
N ILE A 32 -19.60 -10.36 12.75
CA ILE A 32 -19.34 -9.99 14.16
C ILE A 32 -18.17 -10.79 14.80
N HIS A 33 -17.80 -11.93 14.23
CA HIS A 33 -16.71 -12.79 14.72
C HIS A 33 -15.40 -12.57 13.96
N SER A 34 -15.38 -11.74 12.91
CA SER A 34 -14.15 -11.40 12.18
C SER A 34 -13.10 -10.77 13.10
N THR A 35 -13.50 -9.96 14.08
CA THR A 35 -12.55 -9.31 15.00
C THR A 35 -11.88 -10.36 15.87
N ASP A 36 -12.65 -11.31 16.40
CA ASP A 36 -12.11 -12.39 17.23
C ASP A 36 -11.10 -13.24 16.44
N ARG A 37 -11.44 -13.62 15.20
CA ARG A 37 -10.54 -14.39 14.32
C ARG A 37 -9.27 -13.61 13.99
N LEU A 38 -9.40 -12.32 13.70
CA LEU A 38 -8.25 -11.44 13.44
C LEU A 38 -7.35 -11.34 14.68
N MET A 39 -7.92 -11.08 15.86
CA MET A 39 -7.16 -10.95 17.10
C MET A 39 -6.50 -12.26 17.51
N GLU A 40 -7.15 -13.41 17.34
CA GLU A 40 -6.54 -14.72 17.57
C GLU A 40 -5.27 -14.89 16.72
N ARG A 41 -5.31 -14.46 15.45
CA ARG A 41 -4.14 -14.49 14.57
C ARG A 41 -3.07 -13.48 15.02
N VAL A 42 -3.47 -12.26 15.39
CA VAL A 42 -2.55 -11.24 15.90
C VAL A 42 -1.81 -11.75 17.13
N TYR A 43 -2.50 -12.34 18.11
CA TYR A 43 -1.86 -12.88 19.30
C TYR A 43 -0.88 -14.00 18.98
N LYS A 44 -1.25 -14.92 18.09
CA LYS A 44 -0.36 -16.02 17.67
C LYS A 44 0.91 -15.51 16.99
N TYR A 45 0.82 -14.44 16.22
CA TYR A 45 1.96 -13.90 15.48
C TYR A 45 2.86 -12.99 16.32
N THR A 46 2.26 -12.06 17.06
CA THR A 46 2.97 -11.01 17.82
C THR A 46 3.42 -11.47 19.20
N SER A 47 2.83 -12.56 19.72
CA SER A 47 2.94 -12.94 21.14
C SER A 47 2.44 -11.87 22.12
N TRP A 48 1.66 -10.90 21.65
CA TRP A 48 1.00 -9.92 22.52
C TRP A 48 0.01 -10.62 23.45
N THR A 49 -0.05 -10.15 24.69
CA THR A 49 -1.09 -10.54 25.64
C THR A 49 -2.33 -9.66 25.44
N PRO A 50 -3.53 -10.13 25.80
CA PRO A 50 -4.75 -9.33 25.73
C PRO A 50 -4.64 -7.99 26.48
N ASP A 51 -3.89 -7.96 27.58
CA ASP A 51 -3.70 -6.76 28.41
C ASP A 51 -2.65 -5.78 27.85
N SER A 52 -1.92 -6.16 26.81
CA SER A 52 -0.87 -5.29 26.23
C SER A 52 -1.47 -4.04 25.58
N PRO A 53 -0.81 -2.88 25.65
CA PRO A 53 -1.29 -1.65 25.01
C PRO A 53 -1.50 -1.81 23.49
N ASN A 54 -0.61 -2.54 22.84
CA ASN A 54 -0.69 -2.83 21.41
C ASN A 54 -1.90 -3.71 21.05
N ALA A 55 -2.20 -4.74 21.85
CA ALA A 55 -3.39 -5.56 21.67
C ALA A 55 -4.68 -4.76 21.82
N HIS A 56 -4.79 -3.94 22.87
CA HIS A 56 -5.95 -3.10 23.10
C HIS A 56 -6.18 -2.12 21.95
N GLN A 57 -5.14 -1.41 21.51
CA GLN A 57 -5.24 -0.48 20.40
C GLN A 57 -5.62 -1.20 19.10
N CYS A 58 -5.06 -2.40 18.86
CA CYS A 58 -5.41 -3.20 17.70
C CYS A 58 -6.87 -3.62 17.69
N LEU A 59 -7.37 -4.13 18.82
CA LEU A 59 -8.76 -4.55 18.98
C LEU A 59 -9.70 -3.37 18.78
N GLU A 60 -9.45 -2.25 19.46
CA GLU A 60 -10.30 -1.05 19.38
C GLU A 60 -10.40 -0.52 17.94
N VAL A 61 -9.26 -0.36 17.26
CA VAL A 61 -9.23 0.17 15.89
C VAL A 61 -9.97 -0.73 14.89
N HIS A 62 -9.85 -2.05 15.02
CA HIS A 62 -10.54 -2.98 14.11
C HIS A 62 -12.02 -3.15 14.46
N THR A 63 -12.40 -3.08 15.73
CA THR A 63 -13.81 -3.01 16.14
C THR A 63 -14.48 -1.79 15.54
N LEU A 64 -13.89 -0.60 15.67
CA LEU A 64 -14.42 0.63 15.10
C LEU A 64 -14.50 0.59 13.56
N LEU A 65 -13.51 -0.05 12.91
CA LEU A 65 -13.56 -0.28 11.46
C LEU A 65 -14.76 -1.13 11.05
N PHE A 66 -15.04 -2.20 11.79
CA PHE A 66 -16.16 -3.10 11.48
C PHE A 66 -17.50 -2.49 11.83
N GLU A 67 -17.60 -1.75 12.94
CA GLU A 67 -18.81 -0.99 13.27
C GLU A 67 -19.14 0.02 12.18
N ALA A 68 -18.17 0.84 11.75
CA ALA A 68 -18.35 1.79 10.67
C ALA A 68 -18.69 1.10 9.33
N LEU A 69 -18.10 -0.07 9.06
CA LEU A 69 -18.46 -0.86 7.89
C LEU A 69 -19.91 -1.36 7.98
N PHE A 70 -20.32 -1.89 9.13
CA PHE A 70 -21.67 -2.43 9.31
C PHE A 70 -22.74 -1.35 9.23
N GLU A 71 -22.51 -0.18 9.83
CA GLU A 71 -23.41 0.98 9.73
C GLU A 71 -23.67 1.38 8.27
N GLU A 72 -22.63 1.33 7.42
CA GLU A 72 -22.76 1.68 6.00
C GLU A 72 -23.44 0.61 5.15
N THR A 73 -23.53 -0.62 5.68
CA THR A 73 -24.06 -1.80 4.97
C THR A 73 -25.39 -2.28 5.50
N ASP A 74 -25.83 -1.77 6.65
CA ASP A 74 -27.08 -2.15 7.27
C ASP A 74 -28.24 -1.74 6.35
N LYS A 75 -28.76 -2.74 5.65
CA LYS A 75 -30.03 -2.66 4.93
C LYS A 75 -31.13 -2.55 5.97
N GLU A 76 -32.27 -1.97 5.57
CA GLU A 76 -33.42 -1.48 6.38
C GLU A 76 -33.92 -2.36 7.56
N ASP A 77 -33.45 -3.61 7.67
CA ASP A 77 -33.82 -4.57 8.72
C ASP A 77 -32.87 -4.58 9.94
N GLY A 78 -31.71 -3.90 9.89
CA GLY A 78 -30.80 -3.62 11.04
C GLY A 78 -30.31 -4.83 11.84
N LYS A 79 -30.41 -6.04 11.27
CA LYS A 79 -30.20 -7.32 11.98
C LYS A 79 -28.97 -8.10 11.51
N HIS A 80 -28.36 -7.74 10.38
CA HIS A 80 -27.27 -8.51 9.79
C HIS A 80 -26.00 -7.65 9.73
N LYS A 81 -25.24 -7.65 10.83
CA LYS A 81 -23.88 -7.10 10.91
C LYS A 81 -22.91 -7.96 10.10
N THR A 82 -23.03 -7.86 8.79
CA THR A 82 -22.27 -8.63 7.82
C THR A 82 -21.95 -7.78 6.60
N ALA A 83 -20.75 -7.89 6.06
CA ALA A 83 -20.33 -7.16 4.86
C ALA A 83 -19.59 -8.07 3.88
N VAL A 84 -20.02 -8.08 2.62
CA VAL A 84 -19.30 -8.76 1.53
C VAL A 84 -18.26 -7.84 0.89
N GLN A 85 -17.48 -8.36 -0.05
CA GLN A 85 -16.40 -7.58 -0.68
C GLN A 85 -16.90 -6.33 -1.45
N GLU A 86 -18.10 -6.36 -2.03
CA GLU A 86 -18.66 -5.19 -2.74
C GLU A 86 -19.12 -4.10 -1.76
N ASP A 87 -19.61 -4.50 -0.59
CA ASP A 87 -19.93 -3.59 0.50
C ASP A 87 -18.65 -2.87 0.99
N TRP A 88 -17.56 -3.61 1.12
CA TRP A 88 -16.25 -3.07 1.45
C TRP A 88 -15.77 -2.02 0.44
N TYR A 89 -15.93 -2.26 -0.86
CA TYR A 89 -15.61 -1.26 -1.88
C TYR A 89 -16.51 -0.03 -1.79
N THR A 90 -17.79 -0.22 -1.52
CA THR A 90 -18.74 0.87 -1.33
C THR A 90 -18.37 1.73 -0.14
N PHE A 91 -18.06 1.10 1.01
CA PHE A 91 -17.54 1.77 2.20
C PHE A 91 -16.32 2.64 1.89
N TRP A 92 -15.29 2.07 1.25
CA TRP A 92 -14.11 2.86 0.88
C TRP A 92 -14.38 3.94 -0.17
N SER A 93 -15.35 3.74 -1.07
CA SER A 93 -15.75 4.78 -2.03
C SER A 93 -16.36 6.01 -1.34
N HIS A 94 -17.04 5.82 -0.21
CA HIS A 94 -17.57 6.91 0.62
C HIS A 94 -16.48 7.54 1.46
N VAL A 95 -15.69 6.72 2.17
CA VAL A 95 -14.59 7.18 3.04
C VAL A 95 -13.55 7.99 2.25
N LEU A 96 -13.23 7.58 1.02
CA LEU A 96 -12.26 8.29 0.18
C LEU A 96 -12.86 9.52 -0.52
N SER A 97 -14.18 9.71 -0.48
CA SER A 97 -14.79 10.92 -1.06
C SER A 97 -14.39 12.16 -0.28
N GLY A 98 -13.80 13.15 -0.97
CA GLY A 98 -13.34 14.39 -0.34
C GLY A 98 -12.05 14.27 0.51
N CYS A 99 -11.58 13.06 0.81
CA CYS A 99 -10.35 12.81 1.53
C CYS A 99 -9.14 12.91 0.58
N LYS A 100 -8.34 13.97 0.75
CA LYS A 100 -7.08 14.17 0.01
C LYS A 100 -5.85 13.73 0.80
N THR A 101 -5.97 13.62 2.11
CA THR A 101 -4.88 13.29 3.02
C THR A 101 -5.40 12.46 4.19
N MET A 102 -4.50 11.74 4.87
CA MET A 102 -4.83 10.98 6.08
C MET A 102 -5.44 11.84 7.19
N LYS A 103 -5.15 13.15 7.23
CA LYS A 103 -5.61 14.08 8.28
C LYS A 103 -7.13 14.28 8.29
N HIS A 104 -7.81 14.00 7.18
CA HIS A 104 -9.26 14.12 7.09
C HIS A 104 -9.99 12.88 7.63
N PHE A 105 -9.27 11.80 7.91
CA PHE A 105 -9.88 10.59 8.45
C PHE A 105 -10.17 10.70 9.96
N PRO A 106 -11.20 9.97 10.44
CA PRO A 106 -11.42 9.75 11.86
C PRO A 106 -10.14 9.28 12.56
N VAL A 107 -10.02 9.61 13.85
CA VAL A 107 -8.82 9.30 14.66
C VAL A 107 -8.46 7.82 14.57
N TRP A 108 -9.43 6.93 14.75
CA TRP A 108 -9.20 5.48 14.72
C TRP A 108 -8.62 4.99 13.38
N LEU A 109 -9.07 5.54 12.26
CA LEU A 109 -8.59 5.17 10.92
C LEU A 109 -7.15 5.64 10.70
N ARG A 110 -6.75 6.74 11.33
CA ARG A 110 -5.36 7.21 11.36
C ARG A 110 -4.45 6.34 12.24
N LEU A 111 -5.01 5.52 13.13
CA LEU A 111 -4.22 4.61 13.98
C LEU A 111 -3.92 3.26 13.32
N ILE A 112 -4.65 2.88 12.27
CA ILE A 112 -4.39 1.64 11.51
C ILE A 112 -2.93 1.49 11.08
N PRO A 113 -2.27 2.48 10.44
CA PRO A 113 -0.87 2.31 10.03
C PRO A 113 0.06 2.03 11.22
N LYS A 114 -0.14 2.72 12.36
CA LYS A 114 0.63 2.46 13.58
C LYS A 114 0.39 1.05 14.12
N THR A 115 -0.87 0.61 14.15
CA THR A 115 -1.22 -0.75 14.59
C THR A 115 -0.54 -1.81 13.71
N LEU A 116 -0.57 -1.64 12.38
CA LEU A 116 0.11 -2.54 11.44
C LEU A 116 1.63 -2.47 11.59
N PHE A 117 2.20 -1.28 11.78
CA PHE A 117 3.64 -1.10 12.00
C PHE A 117 4.10 -1.89 13.21
N ASN A 118 3.43 -1.72 14.37
CA ASN A 118 3.76 -2.43 15.60
C ASN A 118 3.59 -3.96 15.48
N MET A 119 2.70 -4.44 14.60
CA MET A 119 2.64 -5.88 14.32
C MET A 119 3.90 -6.37 13.61
N ILE A 120 4.42 -5.59 12.66
CA ILE A 120 5.54 -5.98 11.82
C ILE A 120 6.87 -5.84 12.57
N ASP A 121 7.08 -4.70 13.23
CA ASP A 121 8.25 -4.42 14.08
C ASP A 121 8.17 -5.26 15.36
N ARG A 122 8.79 -6.45 15.32
CA ARG A 122 8.69 -7.43 16.42
C ARG A 122 9.79 -7.26 17.46
N ASN A 123 10.90 -6.61 17.08
CA ASN A 123 11.99 -6.33 18.01
C ASN A 123 11.80 -4.99 18.76
N GLU A 124 10.79 -4.20 18.36
CA GLU A 124 10.42 -2.90 18.92
C GLU A 124 11.54 -1.85 18.80
N ASP A 125 12.34 -1.91 17.74
CA ASP A 125 13.42 -0.95 17.48
C ASP A 125 12.98 0.27 16.64
N ALA A 126 11.69 0.35 16.33
CA ALA A 126 11.05 1.39 15.54
C ALA A 126 11.47 1.42 14.05
N VAL A 127 12.05 0.33 13.54
CA VAL A 127 12.42 0.16 12.12
C VAL A 127 12.07 -1.25 11.65
N ILE A 128 11.19 -1.34 10.66
CA ILE A 128 10.90 -2.65 10.05
C ILE A 128 12.11 -3.13 9.25
N GLU A 129 12.60 -4.32 9.55
CA GLU A 129 13.67 -4.99 8.81
C GLU A 129 13.15 -5.90 7.68
N PRO A 130 13.99 -6.28 6.68
CA PRO A 130 13.58 -7.19 5.61
C PRO A 130 13.05 -8.54 6.12
N LYS A 131 13.67 -9.05 7.19
CA LYS A 131 13.27 -10.32 7.81
C LYS A 131 11.89 -10.23 8.43
N GLU A 132 11.60 -9.16 9.16
CA GLU A 132 10.31 -8.91 9.80
C GLU A 132 9.20 -8.76 8.77
N LEU A 133 9.46 -8.02 7.69
CA LEU A 133 8.51 -7.87 6.59
C LEU A 133 8.22 -9.21 5.91
N LYS A 134 9.24 -10.08 5.74
CA LYS A 134 9.05 -11.44 5.22
C LYS A 134 8.20 -12.29 6.15
N ASP A 135 8.52 -12.30 7.45
CA ASP A 135 7.80 -13.06 8.46
C ASP A 135 6.34 -12.59 8.54
N PHE A 136 6.08 -11.29 8.42
CA PHE A 136 4.74 -10.72 8.31
C PHE A 136 3.97 -11.25 7.09
N TYR A 137 4.60 -11.27 5.91
CA TYR A 137 3.95 -11.83 4.72
C TYR A 137 3.64 -13.33 4.85
N LYS A 138 4.53 -14.08 5.50
CA LYS A 138 4.37 -15.51 5.71
C LYS A 138 3.26 -15.84 6.69
N GLU A 139 3.27 -15.19 7.85
CA GLU A 139 2.49 -15.63 9.01
C GLU A 139 1.21 -14.82 9.21
N MET A 140 1.27 -13.49 9.01
CA MET A 140 0.10 -12.61 9.15
C MET A 140 -0.71 -12.50 7.87
N VAL A 141 -0.07 -12.20 6.74
CA VAL A 141 -0.76 -12.11 5.44
C VAL A 141 -1.07 -13.51 4.88
N ARG A 142 -0.36 -14.55 5.34
CA ARG A 142 -0.52 -15.96 4.94
C ARG A 142 -0.38 -16.18 3.44
N ILE A 143 0.65 -15.59 2.84
CA ILE A 143 0.94 -15.80 1.43
C ILE A 143 1.46 -17.23 1.22
N SER A 144 0.62 -18.08 0.66
CA SER A 144 0.98 -19.45 0.31
C SER A 144 1.78 -19.49 -0.99
N THR A 145 3.10 -19.48 -0.88
CA THR A 145 4.06 -19.64 -1.99
C THR A 145 5.34 -20.31 -1.48
N SER A 146 6.27 -20.66 -2.38
CA SER A 146 7.54 -21.25 -1.95
C SER A 146 8.39 -20.22 -1.20
N GLU A 147 9.21 -20.68 -0.25
CA GLU A 147 10.10 -19.80 0.53
C GLU A 147 11.00 -18.94 -0.37
N THR A 148 11.48 -19.50 -1.49
CA THR A 148 12.29 -18.80 -2.49
C THR A 148 11.56 -17.65 -3.18
N VAL A 149 10.27 -17.82 -3.50
CA VAL A 149 9.45 -16.79 -4.12
C VAL A 149 9.09 -15.72 -3.10
N LEU A 150 8.79 -16.14 -1.87
CA LEU A 150 8.48 -15.23 -0.76
C LEU A 150 9.69 -14.33 -0.42
N GLU A 151 10.90 -14.88 -0.39
CA GLU A 151 12.14 -14.12 -0.20
C GLU A 151 12.31 -13.07 -1.30
N LYS A 152 12.15 -13.46 -2.57
CA LYS A 152 12.24 -12.52 -3.71
C LYS A 152 11.20 -11.40 -3.63
N TRP A 153 9.97 -11.75 -3.27
CA TRP A 153 8.85 -10.81 -3.17
C TRP A 153 9.02 -9.85 -1.99
N SER A 154 9.41 -10.36 -0.82
CA SER A 154 9.68 -9.54 0.37
C SER A 154 10.84 -8.58 0.14
N MET A 155 11.95 -9.03 -0.47
CA MET A 155 13.06 -8.14 -0.80
C MET A 155 12.67 -7.06 -1.82
N LYS A 156 11.87 -7.40 -2.83
CA LYS A 156 11.33 -6.41 -3.79
C LYS A 156 10.41 -5.40 -3.12
N ALA A 157 9.55 -5.85 -2.21
CA ALA A 157 8.69 -4.96 -1.43
C ALA A 157 9.52 -4.03 -0.54
N TYR A 158 10.46 -4.58 0.21
CA TYR A 158 11.34 -3.83 1.10
C TYR A 158 12.13 -2.76 0.34
N ALA A 159 12.76 -3.13 -0.78
CA ALA A 159 13.46 -2.19 -1.64
C ALA A 159 12.54 -1.10 -2.18
N ALA A 160 11.30 -1.42 -2.59
CA ALA A 160 10.36 -0.40 -3.04
C ALA A 160 9.89 0.53 -1.92
N MET A 161 9.70 0.00 -0.70
CA MET A 161 9.24 0.78 0.46
C MET A 161 10.32 1.71 1.01
N THR A 162 11.59 1.30 0.94
CA THR A 162 12.75 2.04 1.48
C THR A 162 13.50 2.87 0.44
N ASP A 163 12.99 2.90 -0.80
CA ASP A 163 13.71 3.40 -1.96
C ASP A 163 15.12 2.80 -2.05
N ASN A 164 15.23 1.47 -2.18
CA ASN A 164 16.49 0.71 -2.19
C ASN A 164 17.39 0.93 -0.95
N GLY A 165 16.78 1.20 0.20
CA GLY A 165 17.50 1.42 1.46
C GLY A 165 17.97 2.86 1.69
N HIS A 166 17.59 3.83 0.85
CA HIS A 166 17.91 5.24 1.09
C HIS A 166 17.20 5.78 2.34
N TYR A 167 16.04 5.22 2.70
CA TYR A 167 15.29 5.60 3.88
C TYR A 167 14.96 4.39 4.76
N PRO A 168 15.17 4.47 6.09
CA PRO A 168 14.76 3.40 7.00
C PRO A 168 13.23 3.29 7.02
N LEU A 169 12.72 2.06 7.11
CA LEU A 169 11.29 1.80 7.16
C LEU A 169 10.74 2.02 8.57
N ASN A 170 10.77 3.27 9.03
CA ASN A 170 10.20 3.71 10.30
C ASN A 170 8.69 4.02 10.18
N LEU A 171 8.05 4.35 11.29
CA LEU A 171 6.62 4.63 11.34
C LEU A 171 6.21 5.77 10.39
N ASP A 172 6.97 6.88 10.34
CA ASP A 172 6.65 8.03 9.50
C ASP A 172 6.63 7.67 8.01
N LEU A 173 7.60 6.87 7.56
CA LEU A 173 7.63 6.37 6.18
C LEU A 173 6.49 5.37 5.94
N PHE A 174 6.23 4.48 6.91
CA PHE A 174 5.15 3.50 6.82
C PHE A 174 3.76 4.16 6.71
N GLU A 175 3.51 5.25 7.43
CA GLU A 175 2.27 6.03 7.31
C GLU A 175 2.09 6.61 5.90
N GLN A 176 3.16 7.09 5.26
CA GLN A 176 3.12 7.57 3.88
C GLN A 176 2.85 6.43 2.89
N ILE A 177 3.46 5.27 3.11
CA ILE A 177 3.21 4.06 2.31
C ILE A 177 1.75 3.62 2.47
N PHE A 178 1.18 3.71 3.68
CA PHE A 178 -0.23 3.43 3.94
C PHE A 178 -1.17 4.45 3.26
N ALA A 179 -0.83 5.73 3.27
CA ALA A 179 -1.56 6.74 2.50
C ALA A 179 -1.51 6.40 1.00
N ASN A 180 -0.35 6.00 0.47
CA ASN A 180 -0.23 5.53 -0.92
C ASN A 180 -1.07 4.27 -1.20
N PHE A 181 -1.19 3.36 -0.21
CA PHE A 181 -2.07 2.20 -0.30
C PHE A 181 -3.55 2.61 -0.46
N LEU A 182 -4.02 3.63 0.25
CA LEU A 182 -5.41 4.09 0.12
C LEU A 182 -5.66 4.91 -1.14
N PHE A 183 -4.84 5.94 -1.38
CA PHE A 183 -5.08 6.94 -2.42
C PHE A 183 -4.48 6.58 -3.78
N GLY A 184 -3.44 5.74 -3.81
CA GLY A 184 -2.73 5.42 -5.05
C GLY A 184 -3.61 4.73 -6.08
N ARG A 185 -3.81 5.36 -7.25
CA ARG A 185 -4.66 4.81 -8.32
C ARG A 185 -3.89 3.94 -9.34
N THR A 186 -2.55 3.95 -9.28
CA THR A 186 -1.64 3.30 -10.24
C THR A 186 -0.63 2.37 -9.55
N PRO A 187 -0.08 1.36 -10.25
CA PRO A 187 0.75 0.31 -9.65
C PRO A 187 2.20 0.71 -9.34
N HIS A 188 2.55 2.00 -9.46
CA HIS A 188 3.91 2.48 -9.29
C HIS A 188 4.29 2.74 -7.83
N GLY A 189 3.29 2.95 -6.96
CA GLY A 189 3.54 3.27 -5.55
C GLY A 189 3.87 2.04 -4.68
N PRO A 190 4.67 2.21 -3.61
CA PRO A 190 5.07 1.12 -2.72
C PRO A 190 3.93 0.60 -1.85
N GLY A 191 2.84 1.36 -1.67
CA GLY A 191 1.70 0.99 -0.83
C GLY A 191 1.04 -0.34 -1.23
N LYS A 192 1.16 -0.77 -2.49
CA LYS A 192 0.64 -2.07 -2.94
C LYS A 192 1.21 -3.26 -2.16
N TYR A 193 2.42 -3.12 -1.63
CA TYR A 193 3.11 -4.22 -0.98
C TYR A 193 2.66 -4.47 0.46
N ILE A 194 1.93 -3.55 1.12
CA ILE A 194 1.55 -3.71 2.55
C ILE A 194 0.89 -5.06 2.82
N PHE A 195 -0.11 -5.44 2.02
CA PHE A 195 -0.82 -6.72 2.16
C PHE A 195 -0.40 -7.76 1.09
N GLY A 196 0.82 -7.63 0.55
CA GLY A 196 1.37 -8.61 -0.38
C GLY A 196 0.79 -8.59 -1.80
N CYS A 197 0.37 -7.43 -2.32
CA CYS A 197 -0.13 -7.34 -3.69
C CYS A 197 1.01 -7.35 -4.73
N PHE A 198 1.50 -8.54 -5.08
CA PHE A 198 2.63 -8.72 -6.02
C PHE A 198 2.23 -8.89 -7.50
N LYS A 199 0.93 -9.08 -7.79
CA LYS A 199 0.45 -9.44 -9.15
C LYS A 199 0.55 -8.31 -10.19
N HIS A 200 0.71 -7.06 -9.76
CA HIS A 200 0.87 -5.92 -10.65
C HIS A 200 2.36 -5.67 -10.91
N ASP A 201 2.94 -6.48 -11.79
CA ASP A 201 4.23 -6.15 -12.39
C ASP A 201 4.04 -4.97 -13.35
N ILE A 202 4.93 -3.99 -13.19
CA ILE A 202 4.98 -2.82 -14.06
C ILE A 202 5.66 -3.31 -15.34
N SER A 203 4.89 -3.50 -16.42
CA SER A 203 5.51 -3.59 -17.74
C SER A 203 6.31 -2.31 -17.97
N SER A 204 7.48 -2.44 -18.60
CA SER A 204 8.30 -1.29 -19.01
C SER A 204 7.40 -0.25 -19.67
N PHE A 205 7.43 0.98 -19.16
CA PHE A 205 6.68 2.10 -19.69
C PHE A 205 6.94 2.20 -21.20
N GLN A 206 5.92 1.97 -22.02
CA GLN A 206 5.98 2.30 -23.43
C GLN A 206 5.60 3.77 -23.56
N LEU A 207 6.54 4.59 -24.04
CA LEU A 207 6.25 5.95 -24.46
C LEU A 207 5.13 5.88 -25.52
N ILE A 208 3.96 6.46 -25.21
CA ILE A 208 2.77 6.46 -26.09
C ILE A 208 2.99 7.39 -27.30
N GLN A 209 4.03 8.23 -27.28
CA GLN A 209 4.50 8.98 -28.44
C GLN A 209 5.98 8.69 -28.68
N GLN A 210 6.28 8.17 -29.86
CA GLN A 210 7.61 8.36 -30.44
C GLN A 210 7.81 9.86 -30.62
N ALA A 211 8.98 10.38 -30.23
CA ALA A 211 9.37 11.73 -30.59
C ALA A 211 9.19 11.87 -32.12
N PRO A 212 8.63 12.97 -32.63
CA PRO A 212 8.58 13.22 -34.06
C PRO A 212 9.98 12.98 -34.62
N GLN A 213 10.10 12.07 -35.58
CA GLN A 213 11.32 12.02 -36.38
C GLN A 213 11.30 13.30 -37.18
N ASP A 214 12.31 14.15 -36.98
CA ASP A 214 12.56 15.27 -37.86
C ASP A 214 12.91 14.65 -39.23
N ASP A 215 11.89 14.59 -40.10
CA ASP A 215 12.04 14.25 -41.51
C ASP A 215 12.70 15.45 -42.22
N ASP A 216 13.98 15.67 -41.95
CA ASP A 216 14.81 16.55 -42.76
C ASP A 216 15.37 15.75 -43.94
N ASP A 217 14.55 15.65 -45.00
CA ASP A 217 15.08 15.36 -46.33
C ASP A 217 14.46 16.33 -47.35
N ASP A 218 15.13 17.46 -47.56
CA ASP A 218 15.23 18.01 -48.91
C ASP A 218 16.56 18.78 -49.14
N SER A 219 17.48 18.05 -49.78
CA SER A 219 18.35 18.44 -50.89
C SER A 219 19.29 19.68 -50.82
N SER A 220 20.59 19.32 -50.70
CA SER A 220 21.76 19.72 -51.51
C SER A 220 22.20 21.18 -51.70
N ASP A 221 23.49 21.36 -51.36
CA ASP A 221 24.51 22.24 -51.94
C ASP A 221 24.40 23.75 -51.74
N MET A 222 25.26 24.28 -50.85
CA MET A 222 26.35 25.15 -51.31
C MET A 222 27.35 25.59 -50.22
N TYR A 223 28.63 25.39 -50.56
CA TYR A 223 29.86 26.02 -50.05
C TYR A 223 30.53 25.48 -48.77
N ALA A 224 31.52 24.63 -49.03
CA ALA A 224 32.77 24.57 -48.29
C ALA A 224 33.42 25.96 -48.15
N ASN A 225 33.78 26.36 -46.93
CA ASN A 225 35.11 26.89 -46.67
C ASN A 225 35.50 26.88 -45.18
N ASN A 226 36.74 26.45 -44.97
CA ASN A 226 37.64 26.66 -43.83
C ASN A 226 37.14 27.55 -42.66
N GLU A 227 37.28 27.04 -41.43
CA GLU A 227 38.40 27.46 -40.57
C GLU A 227 38.54 26.58 -39.32
N LYS A 228 39.78 26.23 -39.00
CA LYS A 228 40.19 25.49 -37.81
C LYS A 228 40.34 26.43 -36.61
N ARG A 229 40.06 25.88 -35.42
CA ARG A 229 40.68 26.10 -34.08
C ARG A 229 39.78 26.79 -33.03
N PRO A 230 40.09 26.71 -31.71
CA PRO A 230 41.04 25.83 -30.98
C PRO A 230 40.46 25.16 -29.72
N ARG A 231 41.27 24.27 -29.12
CA ARG A 231 41.11 23.74 -27.76
C ARG A 231 41.85 24.59 -26.70
N LYS A 232 41.26 24.63 -25.49
CA LYS A 232 41.79 24.90 -24.12
C LYS A 232 42.05 26.36 -23.71
N PHE A 233 41.56 26.76 -22.52
CA PHE A 233 42.38 26.86 -21.30
C PHE A 233 41.56 27.05 -20.00
N ASN A 234 42.06 26.44 -18.91
CA ASN A 234 41.65 26.61 -17.50
C ASN A 234 41.89 28.04 -16.99
N VAL A 235 41.11 28.47 -15.98
CA VAL A 235 41.61 29.41 -14.96
C VAL A 235 41.07 29.04 -13.57
N PHE A 236 42.00 28.85 -12.63
CA PHE A 236 41.82 28.74 -11.18
C PHE A 236 41.79 30.12 -10.53
N PHE A 237 41.09 30.25 -9.40
CA PHE A 237 41.39 31.15 -8.27
C PHE A 237 40.77 30.50 -7.02
N THR A 238 41.33 30.44 -5.82
CA THR A 238 42.66 30.69 -5.22
C THR A 238 42.67 29.89 -3.93
#